data_AF-S0E8B3-F1
#
_entry.id   AF-S0E8B3-F1
#
_cell.length_a   1.000
_cell.length_b   1.000
_cell.length_c   1.000
_cell.angle_alpha   90.00
_cell.angle_beta   90.00
_cell.angle_gamma   90.00
#
_symmetry.space_group_name_H-M   'P 1'
#
loop_
_entity.id
_entity.type
_entity.pdbx_description
1 polymer ?
#
loop_
_entity_poly.entity_id
_entity_poly.type
_entity_poly.pdbx_seq_one_letter_code
_entity_poly.pdbx_strand_id
1 'polypeptide(L)'
;MSSKQLYEKTREQSISDFEAQTKDLQKEHPDIDFKSVVIEPTMNLMFDIKENLTEEERKKHEEYITRMLQNTGNLSKAEKYLWQARDYLRPYPDVLKQFDDIYINQRPVRVMLSELHETFHQANRHS
;
A
#
# COMPACT_ATOMS: atom_id res chain seq x y z
N MET A 1 13.84 -26.06 -20.15
CA MET A 1 12.91 -25.83 -19.02
C MET A 1 13.69 -25.91 -17.73
N SER A 2 13.69 -24.84 -16.93
CA SER A 2 14.21 -24.66 -15.55
C SER A 2 14.64 -23.18 -15.44
N SER A 3 14.34 -22.35 -14.46
CA SER A 3 13.66 -22.47 -13.17
C SER A 3 13.14 -21.06 -12.86
N LYS A 4 11.83 -20.81 -12.98
CA LYS A 4 11.19 -19.59 -12.45
C LYS A 4 10.00 -19.95 -11.57
N GLN A 5 10.19 -20.97 -10.72
CA GLN A 5 9.56 -20.94 -9.40
C GLN A 5 10.49 -20.12 -8.52
N LEU A 6 10.44 -18.79 -8.67
CA LEU A 6 10.71 -17.93 -7.53
C LEU A 6 9.64 -18.36 -6.52
N TYR A 7 10.04 -18.98 -5.42
CA TYR A 7 9.12 -19.28 -4.32
C TYR A 7 8.37 -17.99 -4.02
N GLU A 8 7.09 -17.95 -4.35
CA GLU A 8 6.25 -16.82 -3.99
C GLU A 8 6.26 -16.81 -2.46
N LYS A 9 6.84 -15.75 -1.88
CA LYS A 9 6.92 -15.61 -0.42
C LYS A 9 5.51 -15.78 0.14
N THR A 10 5.40 -16.48 1.27
CA THR A 10 4.13 -16.56 1.97
C THR A 10 3.77 -15.19 2.56
N ARG A 11 2.50 -15.02 2.93
CA ARG A 11 1.99 -13.83 3.62
C ARG A 11 2.78 -13.59 4.91
N GLU A 12 2.98 -14.63 5.71
CA GLU A 12 3.75 -14.60 6.95
C GLU A 12 5.22 -14.23 6.73
N GLN A 13 5.85 -14.77 5.68
CA GLN A 13 7.24 -14.43 5.34
C GLN A 13 7.36 -12.96 4.92
N SER A 14 6.42 -12.45 4.13
CA SER A 14 6.40 -11.05 3.71
C SER A 14 6.21 -10.11 4.89
N ILE A 15 5.33 -10.44 5.83
CA ILE A 15 5.11 -9.70 7.08
C ILE A 15 6.40 -9.68 7.91
N SER A 16 7.00 -10.84 8.17
CA SER A 16 8.23 -10.95 8.97
C SER A 16 9.41 -10.19 8.34
N ASP A 17 9.54 -10.22 7.01
CA ASP A 17 10.59 -9.50 6.31
C ASP A 17 10.40 -7.99 6.43
N PHE A 18 9.16 -7.50 6.32
CA PHE A 18 8.86 -6.08 6.45
C PHE A 18 9.06 -5.60 7.89
N GLU A 19 8.64 -6.36 8.89
CA GLU A 19 8.92 -6.09 10.31
C GLU A 19 10.42 -5.94 10.59
N ALA A 20 11.23 -6.82 9.99
CA ALA A 20 12.69 -6.75 10.14
C ALA A 20 13.26 -5.46 9.50
N GLN A 21 12.72 -5.03 8.36
CA GLN A 21 13.13 -3.80 7.67
C GLN A 21 12.72 -2.54 8.42
N THR A 22 11.58 -2.54 9.11
CA THR A 22 11.05 -1.38 9.85
C THR A 22 11.41 -1.41 11.33
N LYS A 23 12.33 -2.29 11.76
CA LYS A 23 12.70 -2.45 13.16
C LYS A 23 13.21 -1.17 13.81
N ASP A 24 13.97 -0.36 13.07
CA ASP A 24 14.50 0.90 13.62
C ASP A 24 13.40 1.96 13.74
N LEU A 25 12.47 2.03 12.79
CA LEU A 25 11.27 2.88 12.89
C LEU A 25 10.42 2.53 14.12
N GLN A 26 10.26 1.23 14.41
CA GLN A 26 9.56 0.75 15.60
C GLN A 26 10.25 1.17 16.91
N LYS A 27 11.59 1.30 16.92
CA LYS A 27 12.31 1.80 18.10
C LYS A 27 12.15 3.31 18.28
N GLU A 28 12.04 4.05 17.18
CA GLU A 28 11.85 5.51 17.19
C GLU A 28 10.45 5.91 17.65
N HIS A 29 9.44 5.08 17.36
CA HIS A 29 8.07 5.28 17.82
C HIS A 29 7.54 4.04 18.56
N PRO A 30 8.01 3.79 19.80
CA PRO A 30 7.65 2.59 20.57
C PRO A 30 6.19 2.55 21.04
N ASP A 31 5.49 3.68 20.96
CA ASP A 31 4.07 3.83 21.29
C ASP A 31 3.14 3.35 20.18
N ILE A 32 3.65 3.15 18.97
CA ILE A 32 2.89 2.71 17.80
C ILE A 32 3.22 1.25 17.52
N ASP A 33 2.21 0.38 17.50
CA ASP A 33 2.37 -1.00 17.04
C ASP A 33 2.32 -1.06 15.50
N PHE A 34 3.44 -0.75 14.83
CA PHE A 34 3.49 -0.71 13.37
C PHE A 34 3.12 -2.03 12.71
N LYS A 35 3.40 -3.15 13.39
CA LYS A 35 3.08 -4.48 12.89
C LYS A 35 1.59 -4.60 12.65
N SER A 36 0.78 -4.44 13.70
CA SER A 36 -0.67 -4.65 13.61
C SER A 36 -1.39 -3.51 12.89
N VAL A 37 -0.90 -2.27 12.97
CA VAL A 37 -1.60 -1.11 12.43
C VAL A 37 -1.21 -0.76 10.99
N VAL A 38 -0.03 -1.17 10.52
CA VAL A 38 0.46 -0.83 9.16
C VAL A 38 0.87 -2.06 8.37
N ILE A 39 1.78 -2.88 8.91
CA ILE A 39 2.45 -3.94 8.14
C ILE A 39 1.49 -5.06 7.79
N GLU A 40 0.83 -5.66 8.78
CA GLU A 40 -0.11 -6.76 8.55
C GLU A 40 -1.27 -6.36 7.64
N PRO A 41 -1.99 -5.23 7.87
CA PRO A 41 -3.04 -4.79 6.95
C PRO A 41 -2.55 -4.60 5.52
N THR A 42 -1.38 -3.97 5.34
CA THR A 42 -0.83 -3.70 4.00
C THR A 42 -0.43 -4.98 3.28
N MET A 43 0.24 -5.91 3.97
CA MET A 43 0.61 -7.20 3.39
C MET A 43 -0.63 -8.03 3.05
N ASN A 44 -1.59 -8.10 3.95
CA ASN A 44 -2.85 -8.83 3.73
C ASN A 44 -3.57 -8.30 2.49
N LEU A 45 -3.71 -6.97 2.38
CA LEU A 45 -4.31 -6.34 1.20
C LEU A 45 -3.58 -6.72 -0.09
N MET A 46 -2.24 -6.67 -0.11
CA MET A 46 -1.48 -7.01 -1.33
C MET A 46 -1.68 -8.47 -1.76
N PHE A 47 -1.72 -9.40 -0.81
CA PHE A 47 -2.00 -10.81 -1.12
C PHE A 47 -3.44 -11.00 -1.58
N ASP A 48 -4.41 -10.40 -0.89
CA ASP A 48 -5.83 -10.52 -1.23
C ASP A 48 -6.11 -9.91 -2.62
N ILE A 49 -5.46 -8.80 -2.98
CA ILE A 49 -5.49 -8.24 -4.34
C ILE A 49 -4.93 -9.27 -5.34
N LYS A 50 -3.79 -9.89 -5.04
CA LYS A 50 -3.14 -10.85 -5.93
C LYS A 50 -3.97 -12.11 -6.15
N GLU A 51 -4.67 -12.56 -5.11
CA GLU A 51 -5.52 -13.76 -5.11
C GLU A 51 -6.84 -13.53 -5.85
N ASN A 52 -7.37 -12.30 -5.82
CA ASN A 52 -8.68 -11.98 -6.41
C ASN A 52 -8.61 -11.38 -7.82
N LEU A 53 -7.61 -10.54 -8.12
CA LEU A 53 -7.51 -9.88 -9.42
C LEU A 53 -6.77 -10.76 -10.42
N THR A 54 -7.20 -10.69 -11.69
CA THR A 54 -6.39 -11.23 -12.79
C THR A 54 -5.06 -10.49 -12.88
N GLU A 55 -4.06 -11.10 -13.54
CA GLU A 55 -2.75 -10.46 -13.69
C GLU A 55 -2.84 -9.10 -14.39
N GLU A 56 -3.73 -8.95 -15.37
CA GLU A 56 -3.94 -7.69 -16.10
C GLU A 56 -4.57 -6.61 -15.20
N GLU A 57 -5.64 -6.95 -14.48
CA GLU A 57 -6.29 -6.05 -13.53
C GLU A 57 -5.33 -5.64 -12.41
N ARG A 58 -4.56 -6.60 -11.88
CA ARG A 58 -3.56 -6.33 -10.84
C ARG A 58 -2.50 -5.35 -11.33
N LYS A 59 -1.94 -5.56 -12.53
CA LYS A 59 -0.97 -4.63 -13.12
C LYS A 59 -1.55 -3.23 -13.28
N LYS A 60 -2.82 -3.12 -13.68
CA LYS A 60 -3.50 -1.82 -13.81
C LYS A 60 -3.75 -1.16 -12.46
N HIS A 61 -4.19 -1.91 -11.47
CA HIS A 61 -4.34 -1.45 -10.10
C HIS A 61 -3.00 -0.90 -9.56
N GLU A 62 -1.92 -1.68 -9.66
CA GLU A 62 -0.56 -1.29 -9.23
C GLU A 62 -0.04 -0.05 -9.99
N GLU A 63 -0.34 0.05 -11.30
CA GLU A 63 -0.01 1.21 -12.11
C GLU A 63 -0.70 2.49 -11.56
N TYR A 64 -1.98 2.39 -11.18
CA TYR A 64 -2.69 3.52 -10.58
C TYR A 64 -2.15 3.91 -9.20
N ILE A 65 -1.82 2.95 -8.34
CA ILE A 65 -1.17 3.23 -7.05
C ILE A 65 0.19 3.91 -7.26
N THR A 66 1.00 3.40 -8.18
CA THR A 66 2.30 4.00 -8.52
C THR A 66 2.13 5.44 -9.00
N ARG A 67 1.17 5.68 -9.91
CA ARG A 67 0.86 7.03 -10.41
C ARG A 67 0.34 7.95 -9.30
N MET A 68 -0.45 7.44 -8.35
CA MET A 68 -0.88 8.20 -7.18
C MET A 68 0.33 8.68 -6.38
N LEU A 69 1.25 7.78 -6.01
CA LEU A 69 2.45 8.09 -5.23
C LEU A 69 3.39 9.08 -5.95
N GLN A 70 3.54 8.94 -7.26
CA GLN A 70 4.36 9.84 -8.09
C GLN A 70 3.76 11.25 -8.26
N ASN A 71 2.47 11.43 -7.98
CA ASN A 71 1.76 12.69 -8.19
C ASN A 71 1.24 13.29 -6.88
N THR A 72 1.79 12.91 -5.72
CA THR A 72 1.39 13.44 -4.40
C THR A 72 1.49 14.99 -4.31
N GLY A 73 2.36 15.63 -5.09
CA GLY A 73 2.42 17.10 -5.20
C GLY A 73 1.29 17.74 -6.00
N ASN A 74 0.46 16.93 -6.67
CA ASN A 74 -0.78 17.34 -7.32
C ASN A 74 -1.93 16.50 -6.76
N LEU A 75 -2.49 16.96 -5.64
CA LEU A 75 -3.50 16.22 -4.87
C LEU A 75 -4.70 15.79 -5.72
N SER A 76 -5.22 16.66 -6.59
CA SER A 76 -6.34 16.31 -7.47
C SER A 76 -6.02 15.15 -8.41
N LYS A 77 -4.79 15.09 -8.91
CA LYS A 77 -4.34 14.02 -9.82
C LYS A 77 -4.04 12.73 -9.05
N ALA A 78 -3.40 12.82 -7.89
CA ALA A 78 -3.17 11.68 -7.02
C ALA A 78 -4.49 11.06 -6.52
N GLU A 79 -5.44 11.89 -6.10
CA GLU A 79 -6.78 11.47 -5.67
C GLU A 79 -7.51 10.74 -6.80
N LYS A 80 -7.46 11.27 -8.03
CA LYS A 80 -8.03 10.58 -9.20
C LYS A 80 -7.43 9.19 -9.38
N TYR A 81 -6.11 9.04 -9.28
CA TYR A 81 -5.47 7.73 -9.42
C TYR A 81 -5.82 6.78 -8.29
N LEU A 82 -5.96 7.25 -7.04
CA LEU A 82 -6.43 6.43 -5.93
C LEU A 82 -7.83 5.86 -6.21
N TRP A 83 -8.76 6.71 -6.67
CA TRP A 83 -10.11 6.26 -7.02
C TRP A 83 -10.12 5.27 -8.19
N GLN A 84 -9.23 5.44 -9.17
CA GLN A 84 -9.07 4.48 -10.26
C GLN A 84 -8.52 3.13 -9.79
N ALA A 85 -7.57 3.12 -8.85
CA ALA A 85 -7.07 1.89 -8.24
C ALA A 85 -8.18 1.17 -7.46
N ARG A 86 -8.96 1.92 -6.68
CA ARG A 86 -10.11 1.43 -5.90
C ARG A 86 -11.18 0.80 -6.78
N ASP A 87 -11.42 1.34 -7.98
CA ASP A 87 -12.48 0.85 -8.87
C ASP A 87 -12.29 -0.62 -9.31
N TYR A 88 -11.05 -1.10 -9.43
CA TYR A 88 -10.75 -2.51 -9.71
C TYR A 88 -11.15 -3.44 -8.56
N LEU A 89 -11.28 -2.91 -7.34
CA LEU A 89 -11.62 -3.69 -6.17
C LEU A 89 -13.14 -3.75 -5.94
N ARG A 90 -13.95 -2.99 -6.70
CA ARG A 90 -15.42 -2.98 -6.58
C ARG A 90 -16.08 -4.36 -6.63
N PRO A 91 -15.65 -5.31 -7.47
CA PRO A 91 -16.22 -6.66 -7.50
C PRO A 91 -15.87 -7.52 -6.27
N TYR A 92 -14.92 -7.08 -5.43
CA TYR A 92 -14.37 -7.81 -4.30
C TYR A 92 -14.57 -7.02 -2.99
N PRO A 93 -15.78 -7.07 -2.38
CA PRO A 93 -16.16 -6.20 -1.26
C PRO A 93 -15.22 -6.26 -0.05
N ASP A 94 -14.70 -7.44 0.27
CA ASP A 94 -13.79 -7.61 1.42
C ASP A 94 -12.42 -6.95 1.16
N VAL A 95 -11.89 -7.10 -0.05
CA VAL A 95 -10.62 -6.47 -0.48
C VAL A 95 -10.79 -4.95 -0.59
N LEU A 96 -11.93 -4.52 -1.14
CA LEU A 96 -12.28 -3.10 -1.20
C LEU A 96 -12.36 -2.47 0.18
N LYS A 97 -12.97 -3.17 1.15
CA LYS A 97 -13.07 -2.69 2.53
C LYS A 97 -11.68 -2.52 3.15
N GLN A 98 -10.80 -3.51 2.99
CA GLN A 98 -9.42 -3.40 3.48
C GLN A 98 -8.69 -2.20 2.85
N PHE A 99 -8.87 -2.00 1.54
CA PHE A 99 -8.31 -0.85 0.84
C PHE A 99 -8.82 0.48 1.42
N ASP A 100 -10.13 0.58 1.66
CA ASP A 100 -10.75 1.76 2.22
C ASP A 100 -10.29 2.01 3.67
N ASP A 101 -10.16 0.95 4.48
CA ASP A 101 -9.68 1.03 5.86
C ASP A 101 -8.22 1.52 5.93
N ILE A 102 -7.39 1.19 4.93
CA ILE A 102 -5.99 1.62 4.86
C ILE A 102 -5.86 3.05 4.32
N TYR A 103 -6.47 3.35 3.17
CA TYR A 103 -6.21 4.60 2.44
C TYR A 103 -7.21 5.72 2.72
N ILE A 104 -8.44 5.39 3.12
CA ILE A 104 -9.50 6.37 3.34
C ILE A 104 -9.72 6.56 4.85
N ASN A 105 -9.75 5.46 5.62
CA ASN A 105 -9.74 5.44 7.10
C ASN A 105 -10.58 6.53 7.77
N GLN A 106 -11.79 6.77 7.27
CA GLN A 106 -12.74 7.81 7.72
C GLN A 106 -12.22 9.26 7.69
N ARG A 107 -11.04 9.51 7.11
CA ARG A 107 -10.45 10.83 6.92
C ARG A 107 -10.59 11.26 5.45
N PRO A 108 -10.56 12.56 5.16
CA PRO A 108 -10.54 13.01 3.77
C PRO A 108 -9.28 12.49 3.07
N VAL A 109 -9.43 11.87 1.90
CA VAL A 109 -8.31 11.35 1.07
C VAL A 109 -7.22 12.40 0.86
N ARG A 110 -7.62 13.67 0.72
CA ARG A 110 -6.68 14.79 0.58
C ARG A 110 -5.72 14.96 1.76
N VAL A 111 -6.17 14.67 2.98
CA VAL A 111 -5.31 14.74 4.17
C VAL A 111 -4.22 13.69 4.08
N MET A 112 -4.59 12.43 3.82
CA MET A 112 -3.64 11.33 3.62
C MET A 112 -2.66 11.62 2.48
N LEU A 113 -3.12 12.15 1.34
CA LEU A 113 -2.24 12.48 0.21
C LEU A 113 -1.25 13.62 0.53
N SER A 114 -1.68 14.62 1.31
CA SER A 114 -0.79 15.69 1.77
C SER A 114 0.28 15.15 2.73
N GLU A 115 -0.11 14.29 3.68
CA GLU A 115 0.83 13.65 4.61
C GLU A 115 1.87 12.83 3.84
N LEU A 116 1.45 12.02 2.87
CA LEU A 116 2.38 11.29 1.98
C LEU A 116 3.33 12.21 1.22
N HIS A 117 2.82 13.33 0.69
CA HIS A 117 3.64 14.30 -0.01
C HIS A 117 4.73 14.88 0.90
N GLU A 118 4.36 15.27 2.12
CA GLU A 118 5.28 15.80 3.12
C GLU A 118 6.33 14.77 3.51
N THR A 119 5.94 13.51 3.75
CA THR A 119 6.88 12.42 4.07
C THR A 119 7.90 12.21 2.96
N PHE A 120 7.49 12.14 1.69
CA PHE A 120 8.43 12.00 0.57
C PHE A 120 9.33 13.22 0.40
N HIS A 121 8.81 14.43 0.63
CA HIS A 121 9.63 15.64 0.59
C HIS A 121 10.63 15.76 1.75
N GLN A 122 10.31 15.23 2.92
CA GLN A 122 11.21 15.19 4.07
C GLN A 122 12.30 14.14 3.87
N ALA A 123 11.96 12.93 3.39
CA ALA A 123 12.93 11.88 3.09
C ALA A 123 14.00 12.35 2.07
N ASN A 124 13.59 13.08 1.03
CA ASN A 124 14.51 13.61 0.01
C ASN A 124 15.35 14.81 0.48
N ARG A 125 15.06 15.42 1.64
CA ARG A 125 15.89 16.49 2.23
C ARG A 125 16.98 15.96 3.15
N HIS A 126 16.89 14.70 3.57
CA HIS A 126 17.84 14.04 4.47
C HIS A 126 18.73 13.00 3.75
N SER A 127 18.62 12.89 2.42
CA SER A 127 19.48 12.09 1.53
C SER A 127 20.52 12.95 0.82
#